data_AF-A0A943K1X2-F1
#
_entry.id   AF-A0A943K1X2-F1
#
_cell.length_a   1.000
_cell.length_b   1.000
_cell.length_c   1.000
_cell.angle_alpha   90.00
_cell.angle_beta   90.00
_cell.angle_gamma   90.00
#
_symmetry.space_group_name_H-M   'P 1'
#
loop_
_entity.id
_entity.type
_entity.pdbx_description
1 polymer ?
#
loop_
_entity_poly.entity_id
_entity_poly.type
_entity_poly.pdbx_seq_one_letter_code
_entity_poly.pdbx_strand_id
1 'polypeptide(L)'
;MFARIGTQCITKIFKSAPAGVRVVSSNVTNAIKNGVSDTIELLSKRTKALNLYNKAGTREHLFRFHSNGEISTTLRNTSSKDLDFLAHVRTGEYTAPNMNKAGTHFAKKEAIEQSNKYAKDIISENEHFIDGFRYCGPQAQFNELGQNVSRFSNGLQEIVIIDRNTDKILNQTVQAFKNRIANKNFTETQKIDEMMKFVDEVFSVSKDNSKLVSLVSNMHGFDTKEVLLGEIINSGAGMCRHRSLLTKLLGDEIGLSTRFVQGRYSTGGHAWNEIITKNGNKYLFDAMHGNIFNISQTGKNIDPRVFHYKMSDLKNPDKLVSKYLDNNSTVGLIYRHLEHKVPLRTSLGVFNPTLDGYAVKPTSSGIKINGKDILEETKLVTGDWVQIKDIGFQIV
;
A
#
# COMPACT_ATOMS: atom_id res chain seq x y z
N MET A 1 -26.12 15.22 21.70
CA MET A 1 -25.82 14.50 22.97
C MET A 1 -24.31 14.35 23.19
N PHE A 2 -23.52 13.93 22.20
CA PHE A 2 -22.05 13.80 22.29
C PHE A 2 -21.29 15.12 22.53
N ALA A 3 -21.73 16.25 21.95
CA ALA A 3 -21.16 17.57 22.23
C ALA A 3 -21.32 18.01 23.71
N ARG A 4 -22.36 17.51 24.41
CA ARG A 4 -22.67 17.90 25.79
C ARG A 4 -21.73 17.22 26.80
N ILE A 5 -21.25 16.02 26.49
CA ILE A 5 -20.32 15.24 27.34
C ILE A 5 -18.89 15.79 27.24
N GLY A 6 -18.40 16.12 26.03
CA GLY A 6 -17.08 16.74 25.85
C GLY A 6 -16.97 18.11 26.52
N THR A 7 -18.03 18.93 26.44
CA THR A 7 -18.06 20.26 27.07
C THR A 7 -18.02 20.18 28.60
N GLN A 8 -18.65 19.16 29.21
CA GLN A 8 -18.66 18.97 30.66
C GLN A 8 -17.31 18.50 31.23
N CYS A 9 -16.57 17.65 30.51
CA CYS A 9 -15.21 17.24 30.91
C CYS A 9 -14.21 18.41 30.87
N ILE A 10 -14.24 19.22 29.82
CA ILE A 10 -13.37 20.38 29.67
C ILE A 10 -13.70 21.44 30.75
N THR A 11 -14.98 21.65 31.05
CA THR A 11 -15.42 22.56 32.13
C THR A 11 -14.90 22.14 33.50
N LYS A 12 -14.79 20.83 33.78
CA LYS A 12 -14.21 20.33 35.05
C LYS A 12 -12.72 20.60 35.15
N ILE A 13 -11.96 20.45 34.06
CA ILE A 13 -10.52 20.71 34.00
C ILE A 13 -10.22 22.21 34.19
N PHE A 14 -11.00 23.09 33.55
CA PHE A 14 -10.81 24.55 33.72
C PHE A 14 -11.18 25.06 35.11
N LYS A 15 -12.15 24.44 35.79
CA LYS A 15 -12.50 24.78 37.18
C LYS A 15 -11.41 24.41 38.18
N SER A 16 -10.57 23.43 37.86
CA SER A 16 -9.46 22.96 38.71
C SER A 16 -8.13 23.66 38.44
N ALA A 17 -8.05 24.57 37.46
CA ALA A 17 -6.83 25.32 37.15
C ALA A 17 -6.63 26.56 38.06
N PRO A 18 -5.38 26.96 38.37
CA PRO A 18 -5.05 28.14 39.18
C PRO A 18 -5.60 29.45 38.59
N ALA A 19 -5.88 30.44 39.45
CA ALA A 19 -6.60 31.66 39.10
C ALA A 19 -6.02 32.45 37.89
N GLY A 20 -4.69 32.42 37.69
CA GLY A 20 -4.02 33.08 36.56
C GLY A 20 -4.33 32.51 35.17
N VAL A 21 -4.83 31.27 35.08
CA VAL A 21 -5.17 30.60 33.80
C VAL A 21 -6.57 30.97 33.31
N ARG A 22 -7.43 31.52 34.18
CA ARG A 22 -8.84 31.82 33.85
C ARG A 22 -9.02 33.03 32.93
N VAL A 23 -8.06 33.95 32.91
CA VAL A 23 -8.15 35.22 32.16
C VAL A 23 -7.89 35.04 30.65
N VAL A 24 -7.24 33.95 30.23
CA VAL A 24 -6.95 33.65 28.81
C VAL A 24 -8.12 32.90 28.12
N SER A 25 -9.23 32.68 28.84
CA SER A 25 -10.22 31.63 28.51
C SER A 25 -11.14 31.93 27.33
N SER A 26 -11.49 33.17 26.99
CA SER A 26 -12.46 33.41 25.91
C SER A 26 -11.90 33.10 24.52
N ASN A 27 -10.65 33.50 24.24
CA ASN A 27 -9.98 33.22 22.96
C ASN A 27 -9.48 31.76 22.87
N VAL A 28 -9.05 31.18 23.99
CA VAL A 28 -8.63 29.78 24.07
C VAL A 28 -9.82 28.82 23.97
N THR A 29 -10.99 29.16 24.52
CA THR A 29 -12.17 28.28 24.43
C THR A 29 -12.72 28.17 23.02
N ASN A 30 -12.61 29.22 22.20
CA ASN A 30 -13.01 29.16 20.78
C ASN A 30 -11.99 28.41 19.92
N ALA A 31 -10.68 28.61 20.14
CA ALA A 31 -9.63 27.83 19.48
C ALA A 31 -9.66 26.34 19.88
N ILE A 32 -9.93 26.04 21.15
CA ILE A 32 -10.11 24.67 21.66
C ILE A 32 -11.42 24.06 21.14
N LYS A 33 -12.54 24.79 21.12
CA LYS A 33 -13.81 24.25 20.60
C LYS A 33 -13.69 23.85 19.13
N ASN A 34 -13.06 24.69 18.31
CA ASN A 34 -12.89 24.39 16.89
C ASN A 34 -11.85 23.28 16.68
N GLY A 35 -10.66 23.39 17.29
CA GLY A 35 -9.60 22.39 17.12
C GLY A 35 -9.90 21.01 17.74
N VAL A 36 -10.61 20.95 18.87
CA VAL A 36 -11.05 19.68 19.48
C VAL A 36 -12.20 19.06 18.69
N SER A 37 -13.11 19.86 18.14
CA SER A 37 -14.17 19.35 17.26
C SER A 37 -13.60 18.69 16.01
N ASP A 38 -12.65 19.36 15.35
CA ASP A 38 -12.01 18.86 14.13
C ASP A 38 -11.21 17.57 14.41
N THR A 39 -10.49 17.54 15.54
CA THR A 39 -9.74 16.36 15.98
C THR A 39 -10.66 15.17 16.24
N ILE A 40 -11.75 15.36 16.99
CA ILE A 40 -12.74 14.31 17.28
C ILE A 40 -13.42 13.83 15.99
N GLU A 41 -13.76 14.73 15.07
CA GLU A 41 -14.37 14.37 13.80
C GLU A 41 -13.42 13.53 12.94
N LEU A 42 -12.17 13.95 12.80
CA LEU A 42 -11.14 13.21 12.07
C LEU A 42 -10.92 11.81 12.64
N LEU A 43 -10.82 11.70 13.97
CA LEU A 43 -10.68 10.44 14.68
C LEU A 43 -11.89 9.51 14.49
N SER A 44 -13.10 10.08 14.49
CA SER A 44 -14.34 9.34 14.23
C SER A 44 -14.39 8.82 12.79
N LYS A 45 -14.06 9.65 11.79
CA LYS A 45 -13.96 9.25 10.38
C LYS A 45 -12.92 8.15 10.19
N ARG A 46 -11.74 8.32 10.79
CA ARG A 46 -10.65 7.33 10.76
C ARG A 46 -11.06 6.01 11.39
N THR A 47 -11.68 6.03 12.56
CA THR A 47 -12.17 4.82 13.24
C THR A 47 -13.18 4.07 12.37
N LYS A 48 -14.11 4.78 11.73
CA LYS A 48 -15.07 4.18 10.80
C LYS A 48 -14.37 3.54 9.60
N ALA A 49 -13.43 4.24 8.98
CA ALA A 49 -12.67 3.73 7.83
C ALA A 49 -11.80 2.51 8.19
N LEU A 50 -11.15 2.52 9.35
CA LEU A 50 -10.37 1.38 9.84
C LEU A 50 -11.26 0.18 10.20
N ASN A 51 -12.43 0.41 10.80
CA ASN A 51 -13.39 -0.65 11.05
C ASN A 51 -13.90 -1.27 9.74
N LEU A 52 -14.14 -0.44 8.73
CA LEU A 52 -14.51 -0.89 7.39
C LEU A 52 -13.38 -1.72 6.76
N TYR A 53 -12.14 -1.23 6.80
CA TYR A 53 -10.95 -1.95 6.35
C TYR A 53 -10.80 -3.31 7.05
N ASN A 54 -10.96 -3.36 8.37
CA ASN A 54 -10.82 -4.61 9.13
C ASN A 54 -11.97 -5.61 8.87
N LYS A 55 -13.19 -5.13 8.61
CA LYS A 55 -14.36 -5.98 8.39
C LYS A 55 -14.42 -6.52 6.97
N ALA A 56 -14.26 -5.65 5.98
CA ALA A 56 -14.45 -5.98 4.56
C ALA A 56 -13.12 -6.18 3.82
N GLY A 57 -11.98 -5.89 4.47
CA GLY A 57 -10.72 -5.74 3.77
C GLY A 57 -10.84 -4.64 2.72
N THR A 58 -10.18 -4.90 1.60
CA THR A 58 -10.22 -4.02 0.44
C THR A 58 -11.19 -4.55 -0.61
N ARG A 59 -12.06 -5.51 -0.27
CA ARG A 59 -12.94 -6.20 -1.22
C ARG A 59 -13.96 -5.29 -1.88
N GLU A 60 -14.48 -4.32 -1.13
CA GLU A 60 -15.55 -3.41 -1.57
C GLU A 60 -15.08 -1.96 -1.71
N HIS A 61 -13.94 -1.63 -1.10
CA HIS A 61 -13.48 -0.25 -0.97
C HIS A 61 -11.99 -0.14 -1.32
N LEU A 62 -11.65 1.00 -1.93
CA LEU A 62 -10.30 1.50 -2.09
C LEU A 62 -10.01 2.49 -0.97
N PHE A 63 -8.79 2.46 -0.44
CA PHE A 63 -8.40 3.26 0.71
C PHE A 63 -7.24 4.18 0.36
N ARG A 64 -7.34 5.44 0.76
CA ARG A 64 -6.24 6.40 0.68
C ARG A 64 -5.96 6.99 2.05
N PHE A 65 -4.70 6.85 2.46
CA PHE A 65 -4.17 7.31 3.73
C PHE A 65 -3.40 8.60 3.49
N HIS A 66 -3.93 9.71 3.98
CA HIS A 66 -3.37 11.05 3.80
C HIS A 66 -2.33 11.37 4.87
N SER A 67 -1.46 12.34 4.60
CA SER A 67 -0.41 12.77 5.54
C SER A 67 -0.94 13.40 6.81
N ASN A 68 -2.15 13.97 6.79
CA ASN A 68 -2.84 14.50 7.96
C ASN A 68 -3.52 13.39 8.81
N GLY A 69 -3.37 12.11 8.45
CA GLY A 69 -3.99 10.98 9.14
C GLY A 69 -5.45 10.70 8.75
N GLU A 70 -6.03 11.46 7.81
CA GLU A 70 -7.32 11.16 7.21
C GLU A 70 -7.24 9.86 6.38
N ILE A 71 -8.33 9.10 6.40
CA ILE A 71 -8.52 7.94 5.52
C ILE A 71 -9.76 8.19 4.68
N SER A 72 -9.57 8.38 3.39
CA SER A 72 -10.69 8.45 2.44
C SER A 72 -10.94 7.09 1.83
N THR A 73 -12.22 6.74 1.69
CA THR A 73 -12.68 5.48 1.12
C THR A 73 -13.46 5.73 -0.15
N THR A 74 -13.20 4.95 -1.20
CA THR A 74 -14.01 4.94 -2.43
C THR A 74 -14.61 3.56 -2.61
N LEU A 75 -15.92 3.48 -2.86
CA LEU A 75 -16.56 2.21 -3.25
C LEU A 75 -15.99 1.74 -4.58
N ARG A 76 -15.62 0.47 -4.66
CA ARG A 76 -15.24 -0.15 -5.93
C ARG A 76 -16.44 -0.17 -6.85
N ASN A 77 -16.23 0.25 -8.09
CA ASN A 77 -17.25 0.24 -9.13
C ASN A 77 -16.71 -0.56 -10.31
N THR A 78 -17.46 -1.57 -10.78
CA THR A 78 -17.04 -2.39 -11.93
C THR A 78 -17.68 -1.94 -13.25
N SER A 79 -18.46 -0.86 -13.25
CA SER A 79 -19.33 -0.46 -14.39
C SER A 79 -18.75 0.63 -15.32
N SER A 80 -17.42 0.75 -15.41
CA SER A 80 -16.79 1.79 -16.25
C SER A 80 -16.98 1.56 -17.75
N LYS A 81 -17.61 2.46 -18.49
CA LYS A 81 -17.72 2.34 -19.96
C LYS A 81 -16.36 2.32 -20.68
N ASP A 82 -15.32 2.85 -20.04
CA ASP A 82 -13.96 2.92 -20.62
C ASP A 82 -13.34 1.52 -20.86
N LEU A 83 -13.90 0.46 -20.27
CA LEU A 83 -13.41 -0.93 -20.41
C LEU A 83 -14.42 -1.84 -21.12
N ASP A 84 -15.22 -1.32 -22.05
CA ASP A 84 -16.18 -2.14 -22.81
C ASP A 84 -15.51 -3.23 -23.64
N PHE A 85 -14.22 -3.08 -24.01
CA PHE A 85 -13.43 -4.15 -24.63
C PHE A 85 -13.13 -5.33 -23.69
N LEU A 86 -13.39 -5.19 -22.38
CA LEU A 86 -13.36 -6.26 -21.38
C LEU A 86 -14.77 -6.68 -20.94
N ALA A 87 -15.80 -6.42 -21.75
CA ALA A 87 -17.18 -6.75 -21.42
C ALA A 87 -17.39 -8.24 -21.13
N HIS A 88 -16.70 -9.15 -21.83
CA HIS A 88 -16.75 -10.60 -21.57
C HIS A 88 -16.28 -10.93 -20.14
N VAL A 89 -15.22 -10.27 -19.66
CA VAL A 89 -14.75 -10.45 -18.29
C VAL A 89 -15.81 -9.99 -17.27
N ARG A 90 -16.56 -8.92 -17.59
CA ARG A 90 -17.67 -8.40 -16.74
C ARG A 90 -18.86 -9.34 -16.66
N THR A 91 -19.15 -10.03 -17.76
CA THR A 91 -20.21 -11.04 -17.80
C THR A 91 -19.77 -12.35 -17.16
N GLY A 92 -18.52 -12.43 -16.67
CA GLY A 92 -17.98 -13.61 -16.00
C GLY A 92 -17.41 -14.64 -16.97
N GLU A 93 -17.23 -14.27 -18.25
CA GLU A 93 -16.54 -15.05 -19.26
C GLU A 93 -15.03 -14.82 -19.12
N TYR A 94 -14.41 -15.73 -18.40
CA TYR A 94 -12.97 -15.70 -18.18
C TYR A 94 -12.26 -16.44 -19.31
N THR A 95 -11.28 -15.77 -19.92
CA THR A 95 -10.37 -16.41 -20.87
C THR A 95 -9.06 -16.76 -20.16
N ALA A 96 -8.59 -18.00 -20.34
CA ALA A 96 -7.24 -18.34 -19.89
C ALA A 96 -6.24 -17.54 -20.73
N PRO A 97 -5.21 -16.91 -20.11
CA PRO A 97 -4.19 -16.19 -20.86
C PRO A 97 -3.53 -17.12 -21.88
N ASN A 98 -3.28 -16.63 -23.10
CA ASN A 98 -2.53 -17.41 -24.07
C ASN A 98 -1.05 -17.45 -23.69
N MET A 99 -0.56 -18.64 -23.36
CA MET A 99 0.80 -18.85 -22.86
C MET A 99 1.69 -19.42 -23.97
N ASN A 100 2.80 -18.74 -24.24
CA ASN A 100 3.77 -19.11 -25.27
C ASN A 100 4.99 -19.80 -24.66
N LYS A 101 5.72 -20.57 -25.47
CA LYS A 101 7.01 -21.14 -25.06
C LYS A 101 8.02 -20.00 -24.84
N ALA A 102 8.88 -20.13 -23.83
CA ALA A 102 9.91 -19.15 -23.55
C ALA A 102 10.82 -18.88 -24.78
N GLY A 103 11.06 -17.59 -25.05
CA GLY A 103 11.86 -17.09 -26.15
C GLY A 103 11.21 -17.23 -27.53
N THR A 104 9.89 -17.22 -27.59
CA THR A 104 9.16 -17.21 -28.88
C THR A 104 8.68 -15.82 -29.25
N HIS A 105 8.44 -14.95 -28.27
CA HIS A 105 8.13 -13.54 -28.54
C HIS A 105 9.40 -12.78 -28.91
N PHE A 106 9.37 -12.02 -30.00
CA PHE A 106 10.53 -11.23 -30.41
C PHE A 106 10.92 -10.22 -29.32
N ALA A 107 12.22 -10.02 -29.11
CA ALA A 107 12.73 -9.08 -28.14
C ALA A 107 13.87 -8.26 -28.76
N LYS A 108 13.78 -6.94 -28.66
CA LYS A 108 14.92 -6.09 -28.98
C LYS A 108 16.00 -6.26 -27.91
N LYS A 109 17.26 -6.13 -28.30
CA LYS A 109 18.41 -6.28 -27.40
C LYS A 109 18.29 -5.35 -26.19
N GLU A 110 17.89 -4.10 -26.42
CA GLU A 110 17.72 -3.09 -25.38
C GLU A 110 16.63 -3.45 -24.37
N ALA A 111 15.57 -4.13 -24.81
CA ALA A 111 14.49 -4.60 -23.93
C ALA A 111 14.98 -5.74 -23.02
N ILE A 112 15.80 -6.65 -23.54
CA ILE A 112 16.43 -7.72 -22.75
C ILE A 112 17.43 -7.14 -21.75
N GLU A 113 18.26 -6.18 -22.17
CA GLU A 113 19.19 -5.48 -21.29
C GLU A 113 18.46 -4.76 -20.14
N GLN A 114 17.36 -4.06 -20.44
CA GLN A 114 16.51 -3.44 -19.43
C GLN A 114 15.91 -4.49 -18.48
N SER A 115 15.42 -5.61 -19.01
CA SER A 115 14.86 -6.71 -18.21
C SER A 115 15.88 -7.29 -17.22
N ASN A 116 17.11 -7.51 -17.69
CA ASN A 116 18.22 -8.07 -16.89
C ASN A 116 18.75 -7.10 -15.85
N LYS A 117 18.83 -5.81 -16.19
CA LYS A 117 19.14 -4.75 -15.24
C LYS A 117 18.10 -4.75 -14.12
N TYR A 118 16.83 -4.79 -14.48
CA TYR A 118 15.76 -4.66 -13.51
C TYR A 118 15.64 -5.83 -12.55
N ALA A 119 15.95 -7.05 -12.99
CA ALA A 119 15.96 -8.19 -12.09
C ALA A 119 16.88 -8.02 -10.86
N LYS A 120 17.89 -7.14 -10.93
CA LYS A 120 18.84 -6.87 -9.85
C LYS A 120 18.53 -5.61 -9.05
N ASP A 121 17.73 -4.70 -9.63
CA ASP A 121 17.56 -3.33 -9.18
C ASP A 121 16.07 -2.92 -9.08
N ILE A 122 15.83 -1.62 -8.87
CA ILE A 122 14.51 -0.97 -8.89
C ILE A 122 14.33 -0.31 -10.28
N ILE A 123 13.16 -0.38 -10.92
CA ILE A 123 12.90 0.45 -12.13
C ILE A 123 12.72 1.85 -11.62
N SER A 124 13.66 2.72 -11.95
CA SER A 124 13.64 4.10 -11.51
C SER A 124 12.36 4.80 -11.98
N GLU A 125 11.98 5.83 -11.24
CA GLU A 125 10.76 6.60 -11.43
C GLU A 125 10.63 7.25 -12.81
N ASN A 126 11.74 7.41 -13.55
CA ASN A 126 11.77 8.07 -14.86
C ASN A 126 12.19 7.12 -15.99
N GLU A 127 12.42 5.83 -15.70
CA GLU A 127 12.76 4.85 -16.72
C GLU A 127 11.49 4.18 -17.25
N HIS A 128 11.22 4.35 -18.55
CA HIS A 128 10.05 3.77 -19.22
C HIS A 128 10.34 2.35 -19.69
N PHE A 129 9.31 1.49 -19.72
CA PHE A 129 9.43 0.17 -20.35
C PHE A 129 9.69 0.29 -21.85
N ILE A 130 10.68 -0.45 -22.34
CA ILE A 130 10.92 -0.69 -23.76
C ILE A 130 9.99 -1.83 -24.21
N ASP A 131 9.37 -1.71 -25.38
CA ASP A 131 8.53 -2.78 -25.93
C ASP A 131 9.35 -4.07 -26.12
N GLY A 132 8.82 -5.17 -25.61
CA GLY A 132 9.52 -6.46 -25.49
C GLY A 132 10.16 -6.68 -24.10
N PHE A 133 10.00 -5.75 -23.16
CA PHE A 133 10.46 -5.91 -21.78
C PHE A 133 9.85 -7.16 -21.14
N ARG A 134 10.64 -7.86 -20.32
CA ARG A 134 10.31 -9.12 -19.66
C ARG A 134 10.47 -9.04 -18.16
N TYR A 135 9.54 -9.69 -17.47
CA TYR A 135 9.57 -9.80 -16.03
C TYR A 135 9.22 -11.22 -15.57
N CYS A 136 10.09 -11.82 -14.76
CA CYS A 136 9.88 -13.14 -14.16
C CYS A 136 10.32 -13.14 -12.68
N GLY A 137 10.12 -12.01 -11.98
CA GLY A 137 10.50 -11.85 -10.58
C GLY A 137 11.95 -11.40 -10.34
N PRO A 138 12.37 -11.31 -9.07
CA PRO A 138 13.72 -10.90 -8.71
C PRO A 138 14.76 -11.88 -9.23
N GLN A 139 15.93 -11.36 -9.58
CA GLN A 139 17.10 -12.12 -10.05
C GLN A 139 16.88 -12.89 -11.38
N ALA A 140 15.76 -12.66 -12.06
CA ALA A 140 15.54 -13.15 -13.42
C ALA A 140 16.68 -12.72 -14.36
N GLN A 141 17.11 -13.62 -15.24
CA GLN A 141 18.12 -13.38 -16.25
C GLN A 141 17.61 -13.96 -17.55
N PHE A 142 17.58 -13.15 -18.58
CA PHE A 142 17.11 -13.48 -19.91
C PHE A 142 18.30 -13.51 -20.87
N ASN A 143 18.39 -14.56 -21.68
CA ASN A 143 19.34 -14.59 -22.79
C ASN A 143 18.85 -13.73 -23.97
N GLU A 144 19.62 -13.68 -25.05
CA GLU A 144 19.29 -12.89 -26.25
C GLU A 144 17.98 -13.31 -26.93
N LEU A 145 17.55 -14.56 -26.72
CA LEU A 145 16.27 -15.07 -27.21
C LEU A 145 15.10 -14.71 -26.28
N GLY A 146 15.34 -14.08 -25.12
CA GLY A 146 14.32 -13.78 -24.13
C GLY A 146 13.96 -14.95 -23.21
N GLN A 147 14.72 -16.04 -23.22
CA GLN A 147 14.51 -17.19 -22.35
C GLN A 147 15.07 -16.92 -20.96
N ASN A 148 14.33 -17.27 -19.92
CA ASN A 148 14.82 -17.18 -18.55
C ASN A 148 15.89 -18.27 -18.30
N VAL A 149 17.13 -17.84 -18.06
CA VAL A 149 18.31 -18.70 -17.79
C VAL A 149 18.76 -18.64 -16.33
N SER A 150 17.92 -18.11 -15.43
CA SER A 150 18.23 -17.95 -14.02
C SER A 150 18.41 -19.30 -13.31
N ARG A 151 19.50 -19.46 -12.57
CA ARG A 151 19.76 -20.67 -11.77
C ARG A 151 18.84 -20.84 -10.56
N PHE A 152 18.19 -19.76 -10.12
CA PHE A 152 17.34 -19.72 -8.93
C PHE A 152 15.86 -19.54 -9.26
N SER A 153 15.46 -19.67 -10.54
CA SER A 153 14.04 -19.65 -10.85
C SER A 153 13.40 -20.84 -10.16
N ASN A 154 12.48 -20.56 -9.26
CA ASN A 154 11.55 -21.51 -8.67
C ASN A 154 10.61 -22.16 -9.71
N GLY A 155 10.84 -21.98 -11.02
CA GLY A 155 10.19 -22.67 -12.15
C GLY A 155 8.72 -22.32 -12.36
N LEU A 156 8.05 -21.79 -11.35
CA LEU A 156 6.59 -21.73 -11.26
C LEU A 156 5.99 -20.39 -11.73
N GLN A 157 6.82 -19.39 -12.03
CA GLN A 157 6.37 -18.06 -12.43
C GLN A 157 6.47 -17.89 -13.96
N GLU A 158 5.50 -17.22 -14.55
CA GLU A 158 5.51 -16.81 -15.95
C GLU A 158 6.48 -15.65 -16.22
N ILE A 159 6.88 -15.55 -17.49
CA ILE A 159 7.59 -14.42 -18.04
C ILE A 159 6.53 -13.46 -18.60
N VAL A 160 6.22 -12.42 -17.85
CA VAL A 160 5.31 -11.35 -18.27
C VAL A 160 6.04 -10.45 -19.26
N ILE A 161 5.42 -10.22 -20.42
CA ILE A 161 5.95 -9.38 -21.49
C ILE A 161 5.12 -8.10 -21.59
N ILE A 162 5.83 -6.96 -21.69
CA ILE A 162 5.24 -5.66 -22.00
C ILE A 162 5.66 -5.28 -23.42
N ASP A 163 4.71 -5.31 -24.36
CA ASP A 163 4.94 -4.93 -25.75
C ASP A 163 3.69 -4.26 -26.34
N ARG A 164 3.67 -2.93 -26.35
CA ARG A 164 2.50 -2.16 -26.81
C ARG A 164 2.21 -2.31 -28.30
N ASN A 165 3.20 -2.73 -29.09
CA ASN A 165 3.05 -2.80 -30.55
C ASN A 165 2.36 -4.10 -30.97
N THR A 166 2.64 -5.20 -30.26
CA THR A 166 2.03 -6.50 -30.55
C THR A 166 0.79 -6.76 -29.70
N ASP A 167 0.75 -6.25 -28.48
CA ASP A 167 -0.32 -6.49 -27.52
C ASP A 167 -1.46 -5.47 -27.67
N LYS A 168 -2.46 -5.85 -28.46
CA LYS A 168 -3.63 -5.02 -28.75
C LYS A 168 -4.43 -4.69 -27.48
N ILE A 169 -4.58 -5.65 -26.56
CA ILE A 169 -5.37 -5.46 -25.33
C ILE A 169 -4.63 -4.50 -24.39
N LEU A 170 -3.32 -4.64 -24.25
CA LEU A 170 -2.52 -3.70 -23.47
C LEU A 170 -2.60 -2.29 -24.04
N ASN A 171 -2.44 -2.13 -25.35
CA ASN A 171 -2.56 -0.82 -25.99
C ASN A 171 -3.95 -0.21 -25.79
N GLN A 172 -5.04 -0.98 -26.00
CA GLN A 172 -6.40 -0.53 -25.71
C GLN A 172 -6.57 -0.10 -24.26
N THR A 173 -5.99 -0.85 -23.31
CA THR A 173 -6.02 -0.52 -21.88
C THR A 173 -5.31 0.81 -21.59
N VAL A 174 -4.14 1.03 -22.17
CA VAL A 174 -3.39 2.30 -22.05
C VAL A 174 -4.21 3.47 -22.63
N GLN A 175 -4.78 3.30 -23.83
CA GLN A 175 -5.59 4.36 -24.46
C GLN A 175 -6.86 4.67 -23.66
N ALA A 176 -7.54 3.64 -23.12
CA ALA A 176 -8.70 3.82 -22.27
C ALA A 176 -8.38 4.67 -21.04
N PHE A 177 -7.25 4.42 -20.37
CA PHE A 177 -6.85 5.24 -19.24
C PHE A 177 -6.48 6.68 -19.65
N LYS A 178 -5.73 6.86 -20.74
CA LYS A 178 -5.38 8.19 -21.26
C LYS A 178 -6.64 9.00 -21.58
N ASN A 179 -7.63 8.38 -22.22
CA ASN A 179 -8.93 9.00 -22.51
C ASN A 179 -9.72 9.32 -21.24
N ARG A 180 -9.70 8.42 -20.24
CA ARG A 180 -10.38 8.63 -18.95
C ARG A 180 -9.92 9.90 -18.24
N ILE A 181 -8.65 10.26 -18.37
CA ILE A 181 -8.10 11.48 -17.76
C ILE A 181 -7.98 12.66 -18.75
N ALA A 182 -8.13 12.41 -20.05
CA ALA A 182 -8.03 13.43 -21.08
C ALA A 182 -9.07 14.54 -20.84
N ASN A 183 -8.67 15.79 -21.10
CA ASN A 183 -9.51 16.98 -20.93
C ASN A 183 -10.02 17.22 -19.50
N LYS A 184 -9.53 16.45 -18.52
CA LYS A 184 -9.74 16.70 -17.11
C LYS A 184 -8.48 17.38 -16.59
N ASN A 185 -8.61 18.60 -16.06
CA ASN A 185 -7.50 19.35 -15.45
C ASN A 185 -7.15 18.76 -14.07
N PHE A 186 -6.81 17.47 -14.04
CA PHE A 186 -6.49 16.75 -12.82
C PHE A 186 -5.10 17.10 -12.30
N THR A 187 -5.05 17.35 -10.99
CA THR A 187 -3.81 17.37 -10.22
C THR A 187 -3.15 15.98 -10.22
N GLU A 188 -1.85 15.91 -9.91
CA GLU A 188 -1.14 14.62 -9.83
C GLU A 188 -1.78 13.68 -8.80
N THR A 189 -2.21 14.22 -7.66
CA THR A 189 -2.98 13.48 -6.64
C THR A 189 -4.25 12.86 -7.20
N GLN A 190 -5.03 13.62 -7.98
CA GLN A 190 -6.25 13.10 -8.61
C GLN A 190 -5.95 12.07 -9.69
N LYS A 191 -4.87 12.25 -10.46
CA LYS A 191 -4.41 11.23 -11.43
C LYS A 191 -4.04 9.92 -10.72
N ILE A 192 -3.37 9.99 -9.57
CA ILE A 192 -3.05 8.82 -8.74
C ILE A 192 -4.35 8.11 -8.30
N ASP A 193 -5.34 8.86 -7.82
CA ASP A 193 -6.63 8.28 -7.40
C ASP A 193 -7.37 7.59 -8.56
N GLU A 194 -7.43 8.24 -9.72
CA GLU A 194 -8.07 7.67 -10.91
C GLU A 194 -7.30 6.47 -11.46
N MET A 195 -5.98 6.45 -11.35
CA MET A 195 -5.16 5.30 -11.72
C MET A 195 -5.45 4.11 -10.80
N MET A 196 -5.61 4.32 -9.49
CA MET A 196 -5.98 3.24 -8.55
C MET A 196 -7.32 2.63 -8.91
N LYS A 197 -8.34 3.47 -9.17
CA LYS A 197 -9.66 3.00 -9.61
C LYS A 197 -9.56 2.22 -10.91
N PHE A 198 -8.83 2.74 -11.89
CA PHE A 198 -8.71 2.11 -13.20
C PHE A 198 -7.97 0.77 -13.14
N VAL A 199 -6.82 0.68 -12.47
CA VAL A 199 -6.08 -0.58 -12.33
C VAL A 199 -6.90 -1.61 -11.55
N ASP A 200 -7.63 -1.17 -10.52
CA ASP A 200 -8.52 -2.06 -9.78
C ASP A 200 -9.66 -2.57 -10.68
N GLU A 201 -10.32 -1.67 -11.42
CA GLU A 201 -11.37 -2.02 -12.37
C GLU A 201 -10.90 -3.03 -13.41
N VAL A 202 -9.66 -2.91 -13.93
CA VAL A 202 -9.08 -3.82 -14.94
C VAL A 202 -8.88 -5.24 -14.43
N PHE A 203 -8.53 -5.43 -13.15
CA PHE A 203 -8.17 -6.73 -12.58
C PHE A 203 -9.16 -7.27 -11.52
N SER A 204 -10.23 -6.52 -11.25
CA SER A 204 -11.31 -6.89 -10.32
C SER A 204 -12.68 -6.80 -11.00
N VAL A 205 -12.70 -7.09 -12.30
CA VAL A 205 -13.87 -6.95 -13.17
C VAL A 205 -15.00 -7.94 -12.81
N SER A 206 -14.68 -9.08 -12.21
CA SER A 206 -15.66 -10.14 -11.97
C SER A 206 -16.43 -10.00 -10.67
N LYS A 207 -17.70 -10.43 -10.71
CA LYS A 207 -18.58 -10.57 -9.55
C LYS A 207 -18.35 -11.86 -8.76
N ASP A 208 -17.68 -12.85 -9.36
CA ASP A 208 -17.43 -14.16 -8.74
C ASP A 208 -16.00 -14.22 -8.19
N ASN A 209 -15.86 -13.86 -6.92
CA ASN A 209 -14.59 -13.91 -6.19
C ASN A 209 -13.97 -15.31 -6.14
N SER A 210 -14.76 -16.39 -6.17
CA SER A 210 -14.23 -17.75 -6.10
C SER A 210 -13.50 -18.14 -7.38
N LYS A 211 -14.06 -17.78 -8.54
CA LYS A 211 -13.41 -17.94 -9.84
C LYS A 211 -12.17 -17.06 -9.98
N LEU A 212 -12.22 -15.81 -9.50
CA LEU A 212 -11.07 -14.91 -9.50
C LEU A 212 -9.90 -15.49 -8.68
N VAL A 213 -10.18 -16.01 -7.48
CA VAL A 213 -9.17 -16.66 -6.63
C VAL A 213 -8.59 -17.90 -7.31
N SER A 214 -9.41 -18.72 -7.96
CA SER A 214 -8.95 -19.89 -8.71
C SER A 214 -8.03 -19.51 -9.88
N LEU A 215 -8.41 -18.51 -10.67
CA LEU A 215 -7.59 -18.01 -11.78
C LEU A 215 -6.26 -17.46 -11.29
N VAL A 216 -6.27 -16.60 -10.26
CA VAL A 216 -5.05 -16.07 -9.64
C VAL A 216 -4.18 -17.21 -9.10
N SER A 217 -4.77 -18.25 -8.52
CA SER A 217 -4.04 -19.43 -8.01
C SER A 217 -3.38 -20.20 -9.14
N ASN A 218 -4.07 -20.38 -10.27
CA ASN A 218 -3.54 -21.08 -11.46
C ASN A 218 -2.37 -20.33 -12.11
N MET A 219 -2.30 -19.00 -11.94
CA MET A 219 -1.15 -18.21 -12.41
C MET A 219 0.14 -18.47 -11.62
N HIS A 220 0.10 -19.23 -10.52
CA HIS A 220 1.30 -19.72 -9.83
C HIS A 220 1.85 -21.04 -10.43
N GLY A 221 1.27 -21.56 -11.52
CA GLY A 221 1.66 -22.83 -12.17
C GLY A 221 1.98 -22.67 -13.65
N PHE A 222 2.53 -21.54 -14.07
CA PHE A 222 2.72 -21.20 -15.48
C PHE A 222 4.06 -21.67 -16.09
N ASP A 223 4.90 -22.36 -15.33
CA ASP A 223 6.09 -23.07 -15.81
C ASP A 223 7.00 -22.25 -16.75
N THR A 224 7.40 -21.03 -16.36
CA THR A 224 8.28 -20.13 -17.14
C THR A 224 7.80 -19.80 -18.57
N LYS A 225 6.51 -19.99 -18.87
CA LYS A 225 5.93 -19.61 -20.15
C LYS A 225 5.87 -18.09 -20.32
N GLU A 226 5.99 -17.64 -21.56
CA GLU A 226 5.82 -16.24 -21.93
C GLU A 226 4.35 -15.88 -22.04
N VAL A 227 3.97 -14.74 -21.49
CA VAL A 227 2.60 -14.22 -21.59
C VAL A 227 2.63 -12.70 -21.73
N LEU A 228 1.85 -12.18 -22.67
CA LEU A 228 1.66 -10.75 -22.83
C LEU A 228 0.81 -10.21 -21.67
N LEU A 229 1.15 -9.03 -21.13
CA LEU A 229 0.38 -8.44 -20.02
C LEU A 229 -1.10 -8.22 -20.38
N GLY A 230 -1.40 -7.93 -21.64
CA GLY A 230 -2.76 -7.83 -22.17
C GLY A 230 -3.54 -9.13 -22.15
N GLU A 231 -2.90 -10.29 -22.30
CA GLU A 231 -3.56 -11.60 -22.13
C GLU A 231 -3.98 -11.82 -20.67
N ILE A 232 -3.15 -11.38 -19.73
CA ILE A 232 -3.48 -11.39 -18.30
C ILE A 232 -4.64 -10.41 -18.03
N ILE A 233 -4.60 -9.21 -18.60
CA ILE A 233 -5.71 -8.23 -18.51
C ILE A 233 -7.00 -8.82 -19.09
N ASN A 234 -6.91 -9.51 -20.23
CA ASN A 234 -8.04 -10.14 -20.89
C ASN A 234 -8.67 -11.28 -20.08
N SER A 235 -7.91 -11.86 -19.15
CA SER A 235 -8.41 -12.81 -18.16
C SER A 235 -9.11 -12.15 -16.97
N GLY A 236 -8.97 -10.83 -16.77
CA GLY A 236 -9.54 -10.11 -15.64
C GLY A 236 -8.96 -10.46 -14.28
N ALA A 237 -7.92 -11.30 -14.23
CA ALA A 237 -7.29 -11.78 -13.01
C ALA A 237 -5.82 -11.36 -13.02
N GLY A 238 -5.34 -10.71 -11.95
CA GLY A 238 -3.97 -10.24 -11.89
C GLY A 238 -3.42 -10.23 -10.46
N MET A 239 -2.20 -10.75 -10.30
CA MET A 239 -1.45 -10.69 -9.06
C MET A 239 -0.79 -9.32 -8.86
N CYS A 240 -0.17 -9.14 -7.70
CA CYS A 240 0.56 -7.94 -7.32
C CYS A 240 1.53 -7.43 -8.39
N ARG A 241 2.30 -8.33 -9.01
CA ARG A 241 3.22 -7.98 -10.10
C ARG A 241 2.51 -7.47 -11.35
N HIS A 242 1.41 -8.10 -11.79
CA HIS A 242 0.69 -7.69 -13.01
C HIS A 242 0.10 -6.29 -12.84
N ARG A 243 -0.55 -6.08 -11.69
CA ARG A 243 -1.14 -4.78 -11.31
C ARG A 243 -0.08 -3.70 -11.20
N SER A 244 1.08 -4.02 -10.62
CA SER A 244 2.16 -3.05 -10.43
C SER A 244 2.91 -2.73 -11.74
N LEU A 245 3.05 -3.71 -12.65
CA LEU A 245 3.59 -3.50 -13.99
C LEU A 245 2.66 -2.59 -14.81
N LEU A 246 1.34 -2.85 -14.79
CA LEU A 246 0.36 -1.97 -15.43
C LEU A 246 0.41 -0.56 -14.83
N THR A 247 0.46 -0.45 -13.50
CA THR A 247 0.55 0.86 -12.81
C THR A 247 1.78 1.65 -13.25
N LYS A 248 2.95 0.99 -13.33
CA LYS A 248 4.19 1.62 -13.81
C LYS A 248 4.02 2.15 -15.23
N LEU A 249 3.51 1.31 -16.13
CA LEU A 249 3.27 1.68 -17.51
C LEU A 249 2.30 2.86 -17.64
N LEU A 250 1.17 2.81 -16.92
CA LEU A 250 0.18 3.89 -16.96
C LEU A 250 0.71 5.19 -16.39
N GLY A 251 1.43 5.14 -15.26
CA GLY A 251 2.06 6.30 -14.63
C GLY A 251 3.02 7.02 -15.59
N ASP A 252 3.86 6.26 -16.27
CA ASP A 252 4.80 6.75 -17.28
C ASP A 252 4.07 7.44 -18.45
N GLU A 253 3.02 6.83 -18.97
CA GLU A 253 2.23 7.34 -20.10
C GLU A 253 1.52 8.67 -19.80
N ILE A 254 1.33 9.01 -18.52
CA ILE A 254 0.66 10.24 -18.08
C ILE A 254 1.62 11.23 -17.39
N GLY A 255 2.93 10.93 -17.42
CA GLY A 255 4.00 11.77 -16.90
C GLY A 255 4.10 11.83 -15.38
N LEU A 256 3.66 10.80 -14.67
CA LEU A 256 3.90 10.64 -13.23
C LEU A 256 5.20 9.87 -13.01
N SER A 257 6.11 10.43 -12.21
CA SER A 257 7.34 9.75 -11.80
C SER A 257 6.99 8.52 -10.96
N THR A 258 6.97 7.36 -11.60
CA THR A 258 6.42 6.12 -11.06
C THR A 258 7.50 5.07 -11.06
N ARG A 259 7.80 4.54 -9.89
CA ARG A 259 8.82 3.51 -9.65
C ARG A 259 8.12 2.17 -9.44
N PHE A 260 8.67 1.09 -9.99
CA PHE A 260 8.19 -0.26 -9.74
C PHE A 260 9.10 -0.94 -8.70
N VAL A 261 8.50 -1.42 -7.61
CA VAL A 261 9.21 -1.94 -6.44
C VAL A 261 8.75 -3.36 -6.15
N GLN A 262 9.71 -4.19 -5.77
CA GLN A 262 9.49 -5.53 -5.28
C GLN A 262 10.00 -5.63 -3.85
N GLY A 263 9.34 -6.46 -3.04
CA GLY A 263 9.76 -6.75 -1.68
C GLY A 263 8.97 -7.92 -1.11
N ARG A 264 8.76 -7.90 0.21
CA ARG A 264 8.09 -9.00 0.91
C ARG A 264 7.08 -8.49 1.91
N TYR A 265 5.88 -9.05 1.84
CA TYR A 265 4.94 -9.08 2.96
C TYR A 265 5.22 -10.28 3.86
N SER A 266 4.63 -10.28 5.05
CA SER A 266 4.68 -11.43 5.97
C SER A 266 4.15 -12.72 5.33
N THR A 267 3.29 -12.58 4.31
CA THR A 267 2.67 -13.68 3.56
C THR A 267 3.47 -14.13 2.33
N GLY A 268 4.53 -13.42 1.93
CA GLY A 268 5.34 -13.79 0.77
C GLY A 268 5.87 -12.60 -0.03
N GLY A 269 6.43 -12.89 -1.22
CA GLY A 269 6.88 -11.85 -2.15
C GLY A 269 5.73 -10.96 -2.63
N HIS A 270 5.97 -9.65 -2.71
CA HIS A 270 4.98 -8.67 -3.17
C HIS A 270 5.60 -7.64 -4.10
N ALA A 271 4.77 -7.00 -4.91
CA ALA A 271 5.14 -5.90 -5.79
C ALA A 271 4.16 -4.75 -5.64
N TRP A 272 4.68 -3.52 -5.66
CA TRP A 272 3.93 -2.28 -5.57
C TRP A 272 4.64 -1.18 -6.36
N ASN A 273 4.08 0.04 -6.34
CA ASN A 273 4.72 1.20 -6.95
C ASN A 273 4.98 2.29 -5.93
N GLU A 274 6.02 3.08 -6.16
CA GLU A 274 6.21 4.36 -5.48
C GLU A 274 6.01 5.49 -6.49
N ILE A 275 5.13 6.44 -6.19
CA ILE A 275 4.86 7.58 -7.07
C ILE A 275 5.37 8.84 -6.40
N ILE A 276 6.20 9.60 -7.12
CA ILE A 276 6.75 10.88 -6.68
C ILE A 276 6.06 11.98 -7.49
N THR A 277 5.43 12.92 -6.81
CA THR A 277 4.82 14.09 -7.44
C THR A 277 5.84 15.22 -7.57
N LYS A 278 5.57 16.20 -8.43
CA LYS A 278 6.48 17.35 -8.68
C LYS A 278 6.76 18.19 -7.43
N ASN A 279 5.84 18.20 -6.47
CA ASN A 279 6.02 18.87 -5.18
C ASN A 279 6.78 18.01 -4.14
N GLY A 280 7.37 16.89 -4.56
CA GLY A 280 8.18 16.02 -3.72
C GLY A 280 7.38 15.09 -2.80
N ASN A 281 6.05 15.04 -2.92
CA ASN A 281 5.30 14.03 -2.18
C ASN A 281 5.57 12.64 -2.75
N LYS A 282 5.69 11.66 -1.85
CA LYS A 282 5.94 10.27 -2.18
C LYS A 282 4.76 9.44 -1.73
N TYR A 283 4.26 8.57 -2.61
CA TYR A 283 3.14 7.69 -2.34
C TYR A 283 3.54 6.23 -2.54
N LEU A 284 3.19 5.36 -1.59
CA LEU A 284 3.16 3.92 -1.82
C LEU A 284 1.81 3.58 -2.44
N PHE A 285 1.84 2.95 -3.61
CA PHE A 285 0.68 2.58 -4.39
C PHE A 285 0.60 1.06 -4.50
N ASP A 286 -0.31 0.44 -3.75
CA ASP A 286 -0.54 -1.00 -3.76
C ASP A 286 -1.89 -1.30 -4.40
N ALA A 287 -1.88 -1.54 -5.71
CA ALA A 287 -3.07 -1.85 -6.48
C ALA A 287 -3.66 -3.24 -6.22
N MET A 288 -2.87 -4.18 -5.67
CA MET A 288 -3.39 -5.49 -5.26
C MET A 288 -4.33 -5.32 -4.06
N HIS A 289 -3.91 -4.50 -3.11
CA HIS A 289 -4.68 -4.22 -1.93
C HIS A 289 -5.53 -2.95 -2.04
N GLY A 290 -5.56 -2.26 -3.18
CA GLY A 290 -6.39 -1.05 -3.34
C GLY A 290 -6.04 0.07 -2.35
N ASN A 291 -4.76 0.18 -1.98
CA ASN A 291 -4.30 1.11 -0.95
C ASN A 291 -3.31 2.14 -1.52
N ILE A 292 -3.49 3.41 -1.16
CA ILE A 292 -2.51 4.48 -1.40
C ILE A 292 -2.09 5.06 -0.04
N PHE A 293 -0.78 5.07 0.23
CA PHE A 293 -0.23 5.69 1.44
C PHE A 293 0.63 6.87 1.07
N ASN A 294 0.41 8.03 1.69
CA ASN A 294 1.39 9.10 1.67
C ASN A 294 2.56 8.73 2.57
N ILE A 295 3.76 8.66 1.99
CA ILE A 295 4.98 8.21 2.63
C ILE A 295 6.09 9.26 2.59
N SER A 296 5.75 10.51 2.25
CA SER A 296 6.71 11.63 2.13
C SER A 296 7.53 11.87 3.40
N GLN A 297 6.97 11.58 4.57
CA GLN A 297 7.61 11.79 5.87
C GLN A 297 8.30 10.54 6.44
N THR A 298 8.27 9.43 5.70
CA THR A 298 8.98 8.22 6.14
C THR A 298 10.45 8.32 5.74
N GLY A 299 11.35 8.16 6.72
CA GLY A 299 12.78 7.99 6.44
C GLY A 299 12.94 6.87 5.42
N LYS A 300 13.77 7.11 4.40
CA LYS A 300 13.89 6.32 3.15
C LYS A 300 13.73 4.80 3.31
N ASN A 301 13.13 4.19 2.28
CA ASN A 301 12.86 2.77 2.08
C ASN A 301 11.85 2.20 3.07
N ILE A 302 10.57 2.39 2.77
CA ILE A 302 9.54 1.56 3.36
C ILE A 302 9.74 0.16 2.78
N ASP A 303 10.11 -0.78 3.64
CA ASP A 303 9.80 -2.19 3.52
C ASP A 303 8.34 -2.34 3.94
N PRO A 304 7.37 -2.32 3.00
CA PRO A 304 5.99 -2.43 3.39
C PRO A 304 5.85 -3.86 3.82
N ARG A 305 5.57 -4.08 5.10
CA ARG A 305 4.82 -5.26 5.53
C ARG A 305 3.34 -4.81 5.40
N VAL A 306 2.30 -5.69 5.38
CA VAL A 306 0.85 -5.29 5.38
C VAL A 306 0.14 -5.72 6.68
N PHE A 307 -0.48 -4.76 7.42
CA PHE A 307 -1.04 -4.79 8.81
C PHE A 307 -2.25 -5.70 8.87
N HIS A 308 -2.12 -6.82 9.60
CA HIS A 308 -3.25 -7.63 10.04
C HIS A 308 -3.76 -7.06 11.37
N TYR A 309 -4.82 -6.24 11.35
CA TYR A 309 -5.49 -5.83 12.59
C TYR A 309 -6.82 -6.55 12.77
N LYS A 310 -7.00 -7.22 13.91
CA LYS A 310 -8.30 -7.72 14.38
C LYS A 310 -8.72 -6.91 15.62
N MET A 311 -9.66 -5.98 15.44
CA MET A 311 -10.41 -5.33 16.51
C MET A 311 -11.22 -6.41 17.26
N SER A 312 -10.69 -6.98 18.35
CA SER A 312 -11.44 -8.00 19.12
C SER A 312 -12.00 -7.53 20.45
N ASP A 313 -12.05 -6.22 20.73
CA ASP A 313 -12.87 -5.71 21.83
C ASP A 313 -13.57 -4.40 21.46
N LEU A 314 -14.90 -4.46 21.36
CA LEU A 314 -15.79 -3.35 21.04
C LEU A 314 -15.98 -2.37 22.22
N LYS A 315 -15.44 -2.67 23.41
CA LYS A 315 -15.80 -1.94 24.64
C LYS A 315 -14.89 -0.78 25.02
N ASN A 316 -13.82 -0.46 24.28
CA ASN A 316 -12.95 0.68 24.61
C ASN A 316 -12.32 1.39 23.38
N PRO A 317 -13.12 1.94 22.45
CA PRO A 317 -12.59 2.77 21.36
C PRO A 317 -11.92 4.07 21.88
N ASP A 318 -12.36 4.60 23.02
CA ASP A 318 -11.95 5.93 23.51
C ASP A 318 -10.53 5.99 24.09
N LYS A 319 -9.92 4.84 24.42
CA LYS A 319 -8.54 4.77 24.95
C LYS A 319 -7.47 4.62 23.87
N LEU A 320 -7.84 4.32 22.63
CA LEU A 320 -6.93 4.21 21.48
C LEU A 320 -6.64 5.57 20.84
N VAL A 321 -7.51 6.54 21.06
CA VAL A 321 -7.54 7.83 20.39
C VAL A 321 -6.56 8.85 20.99
N SER A 322 -6.31 8.81 22.30
CA SER A 322 -5.47 9.80 23.00
C SER A 322 -3.97 9.48 23.02
N LYS A 323 -3.56 8.27 22.60
CA LYS A 323 -2.17 7.78 22.75
C LYS A 323 -1.27 7.94 21.52
N TYR A 324 -1.79 8.33 20.36
CA TYR A 324 -1.04 8.31 19.08
C TYR A 324 -0.99 9.65 18.32
N LEU A 325 -1.30 10.78 18.96
CA LEU A 325 -1.43 12.07 18.26
C LEU A 325 -0.73 13.23 19.00
N ASP A 326 0.43 13.63 18.46
CA ASP A 326 1.10 14.94 18.61
C ASP A 326 1.72 15.30 17.24
N ASN A 327 1.85 16.61 16.98
CA ASN A 327 1.93 17.35 15.72
C ASN A 327 3.19 17.14 14.84
N ASN A 328 4.07 16.18 15.15
CA ASN A 328 5.33 15.93 14.40
C ASN A 328 5.53 14.42 14.08
N SER A 329 4.44 13.71 13.81
CA SER A 329 4.32 12.24 13.80
C SER A 329 5.49 11.43 13.18
N THR A 330 6.08 10.55 13.99
CA THR A 330 6.78 9.31 13.59
C THR A 330 6.06 8.15 14.29
N VAL A 331 5.48 7.23 13.51
CA VAL A 331 4.49 6.23 13.95
C VAL A 331 5.09 5.19 14.92
N GLY A 332 4.30 4.73 15.91
CA GLY A 332 4.66 3.70 16.89
C GLY A 332 3.96 2.35 16.69
N LEU A 333 4.57 1.27 17.18
CA LEU A 333 4.01 -0.08 17.24
C LEU A 333 2.99 -0.18 18.39
N ILE A 334 1.75 -0.56 18.06
CA ILE A 334 0.74 -0.93 19.06
C ILE A 334 0.93 -2.41 19.39
N TYR A 335 1.43 -2.71 20.58
CA TYR A 335 1.62 -4.09 21.02
C TYR A 335 0.29 -4.74 21.41
N ARG A 336 -0.04 -5.88 20.79
CA ARG A 336 -1.00 -6.83 21.36
C ARG A 336 -0.48 -8.25 21.20
N HIS A 337 0.27 -8.67 22.23
CA HIS A 337 0.39 -10.06 22.70
C HIS A 337 0.81 -11.09 21.65
N LEU A 338 2.06 -11.56 21.67
CA LEU A 338 2.46 -12.76 20.94
C LEU A 338 3.49 -13.59 21.70
N GLU A 339 3.29 -14.90 21.62
CA GLU A 339 4.15 -16.01 22.04
C GLU A 339 5.44 -16.09 21.20
N HIS A 340 6.05 -14.95 20.86
CA HIS A 340 7.28 -14.93 20.11
C HIS A 340 8.47 -15.20 21.05
N LYS A 341 9.14 -16.33 20.84
CA LYS A 341 10.27 -16.80 21.65
C LYS A 341 11.64 -16.31 21.17
N VAL A 342 11.71 -15.38 20.21
CA VAL A 342 12.97 -14.94 19.59
C VAL A 342 13.15 -13.42 19.73
N PRO A 343 14.37 -12.94 20.05
CA PRO A 343 14.67 -11.51 20.07
C PRO A 343 14.47 -10.81 18.72
N LEU A 344 13.85 -9.63 18.74
CA LEU A 344 13.74 -8.73 17.59
C LEU A 344 14.83 -7.65 17.69
N ARG A 345 15.53 -7.37 16.60
CA ARG A 345 16.60 -6.37 16.55
C ARG A 345 16.27 -5.26 15.56
N THR A 346 16.56 -4.02 15.94
CA THR A 346 16.40 -2.81 15.13
C THR A 346 17.71 -2.02 15.18
N SER A 347 17.84 -0.96 14.38
CA SER A 347 18.97 -0.01 14.48
C SER A 347 19.02 0.71 15.83
N LEU A 348 17.87 0.87 16.50
CA LEU A 348 17.72 1.66 17.73
C LEU A 348 17.61 0.80 19.00
N GLY A 349 17.44 -0.52 18.90
CA GLY A 349 17.39 -1.37 20.08
C GLY A 349 17.16 -2.86 19.82
N VAL A 350 17.20 -3.63 20.90
CA VAL A 350 16.95 -5.08 20.93
C VAL A 350 15.74 -5.35 21.84
N PHE A 351 14.77 -6.11 21.32
CA PHE A 351 13.56 -6.53 22.01
C PHE A 351 13.73 -7.99 22.38
N ASN A 352 14.07 -8.25 23.64
CA ASN A 352 14.25 -9.60 24.16
C ASN A 352 12.92 -10.16 24.66
N PRO A 353 12.49 -11.36 24.24
CA PRO A 353 11.26 -11.96 24.74
C PRO A 353 11.41 -12.28 26.24
N THR A 354 10.32 -12.11 26.97
CA THR A 354 10.19 -12.43 28.39
C THR A 354 8.97 -13.35 28.57
N LEU A 355 8.76 -13.87 29.78
CA LEU A 355 7.61 -14.73 30.09
C LEU A 355 6.27 -14.08 29.73
N ASP A 356 6.17 -12.75 29.87
CA ASP A 356 4.91 -11.99 29.77
C ASP A 356 4.91 -10.94 28.65
N GLY A 357 5.90 -10.94 27.76
CA GLY A 357 6.06 -9.89 26.74
C GLY A 357 7.50 -9.70 26.31
N TYR A 358 8.00 -8.46 26.32
CA TYR A 358 9.35 -8.12 25.88
C TYR A 358 10.06 -7.16 26.84
N ALA A 359 11.38 -7.23 26.87
CA ALA A 359 12.25 -6.20 27.43
C ALA A 359 12.95 -5.47 26.27
N VAL A 360 12.87 -4.14 26.26
CA VAL A 360 13.44 -3.31 25.20
C VAL A 360 14.74 -2.71 25.70
N LYS A 361 15.86 -3.11 25.10
CA LYS A 361 17.18 -2.55 25.36
C LYS A 361 17.55 -1.58 24.23
N PRO A 362 17.50 -0.26 24.45
CA PRO A 362 17.90 0.72 23.44
C PRO A 362 19.40 0.61 23.14
N THR A 363 19.78 0.69 21.87
CA THR A 363 21.18 0.81 21.41
C THR A 363 21.55 2.26 21.10
N SER A 364 20.56 3.13 20.91
CA SER A 364 20.71 4.58 20.75
C SER A 364 19.40 5.31 21.15
N SER A 365 19.44 6.64 21.23
CA SER A 365 18.25 7.46 21.49
C SER A 365 17.20 7.29 20.38
N GLY A 366 15.90 7.41 20.72
CA GLY A 366 14.81 7.38 19.74
C GLY A 366 13.81 6.23 19.92
N ILE A 367 13.92 5.45 21.00
CA ILE A 367 12.86 4.56 21.48
C ILE A 367 12.11 5.26 22.61
N LYS A 368 10.79 5.37 22.47
CA LYS A 368 9.89 5.86 23.50
C LYS A 368 8.92 4.77 23.93
N ILE A 369 8.73 4.60 25.24
CA ILE A 369 7.64 3.79 25.79
C ILE A 369 6.65 4.72 26.46
N ASN A 370 5.38 4.63 26.05
CA ASN A 370 4.33 5.53 26.54
C ASN A 370 4.68 7.02 26.40
N GLY A 371 5.38 7.38 25.32
CA GLY A 371 5.80 8.75 25.00
C GLY A 371 7.04 9.24 25.74
N LYS A 372 7.63 8.41 26.60
CA LYS A 372 8.88 8.72 27.32
C LYS A 372 10.05 8.01 26.69
N ASP A 373 11.12 8.75 26.39
CA ASP A 373 12.37 8.14 25.95
C ASP A 373 12.90 7.18 27.02
N ILE A 374 13.35 6.01 26.56
CA ILE A 374 14.05 5.06 27.41
C ILE A 374 15.54 5.10 27.08
N LEU A 375 16.36 5.12 28.12
CA LEU A 375 17.82 5.08 28.01
C LEU A 375 18.39 3.73 28.48
N GLU A 376 17.56 2.93 29.12
CA GLU A 376 17.92 1.66 29.73
C GLU A 376 16.93 0.58 29.32
N GLU A 377 17.29 -0.67 29.61
CA GLU A 377 16.42 -1.80 29.33
C GLU A 377 15.11 -1.68 30.11
N THR A 378 13.99 -1.67 29.40
CA THR A 378 12.66 -1.47 29.99
C THR A 378 11.73 -2.62 29.62
N LYS A 379 11.15 -3.28 30.63
CA LYS A 379 10.14 -4.34 30.43
C LYS A 379 8.82 -3.70 29.98
N LEU A 380 8.24 -4.24 28.91
CA LEU A 380 6.91 -3.87 28.45
C LEU A 380 5.86 -4.60 29.27
N VAL A 381 4.82 -3.87 29.68
CA VAL A 381 3.61 -4.44 30.25
C VAL A 381 2.45 -4.37 29.26
N THR A 382 1.45 -5.23 29.45
CA THR A 382 0.22 -5.21 28.66
C THR A 382 -0.41 -3.82 28.67
N GLY A 383 -0.53 -3.21 27.48
CA GLY A 383 -1.09 -1.86 27.31
C GLY A 383 -0.03 -0.77 27.06
N ASP A 384 1.25 -1.08 27.19
CA ASP A 384 2.33 -0.22 26.74
C ASP A 384 2.35 -0.11 25.21
N TRP A 385 2.80 1.04 24.70
CA TRP A 385 3.15 1.22 23.30
C TRP A 385 4.58 1.70 23.18
N VAL A 386 5.20 1.31 22.07
CA VAL A 386 6.59 1.62 21.79
C VAL A 386 6.65 2.41 20.49
N GLN A 387 7.23 3.60 20.54
CA GLN A 387 7.54 4.41 19.37
C GLN A 387 9.03 4.30 19.08
N ILE A 388 9.36 3.98 17.83
CA ILE A 388 10.73 3.74 17.39
C ILE A 388 10.90 4.57 16.13
N LYS A 389 11.75 5.58 16.19
CA LYS A 389 11.88 6.60 15.13
C LYS A 389 12.32 6.01 13.77
N ASP A 390 13.02 4.88 13.78
CA ASP A 390 13.61 4.24 12.59
C ASP A 390 12.75 3.16 11.94
N ILE A 391 11.67 2.69 12.57
CA ILE A 391 10.88 1.60 11.98
C ILE A 391 9.81 2.21 11.09
N GLY A 392 10.13 2.30 9.80
CA GLY A 392 9.12 2.21 8.75
C GLY A 392 8.32 0.94 8.97
N PHE A 393 7.05 1.10 9.34
CA PHE A 393 5.99 0.08 9.47
C PHE A 393 6.45 -1.38 9.58
N GLN A 394 6.64 -1.88 10.81
CA GLN A 394 6.59 -3.33 11.01
C GLN A 394 5.17 -3.74 11.34
N ILE A 395 4.68 -4.62 10.51
CA ILE A 395 3.41 -5.27 10.68
C ILE A 395 3.65 -6.57 11.39
N VAL A 396 2.92 -6.74 12.49
CA VAL A 396 2.72 -7.99 13.18
C VAL A 396 1.28 -8.42 12.99
#